data_AF-A0AAC9TXF5-F1
#
_entry.id   AF-A0AAC9TXF5-F1
#
_cell.length_a   1.000
_cell.length_b   1.000
_cell.length_c   1.000
_cell.angle_alpha   90.00
_cell.angle_beta   90.00
_cell.angle_gamma   90.00
#
_symmetry.space_group_name_H-M   'P 1'
#
loop_
_entity.id
_entity.type
_entity.pdbx_description
1 polymer ?
#
loop_
_entity_poly.entity_id
_entity_poly.type
_entity_poly.pdbx_seq_one_letter_code
_entity_poly.pdbx_strand_id
1 'polypeptide(L)'
;MYRGILLAIGLVASGVSLADDFQVSSQITLQDELLGTPTLLVNQAQAEYVMLGEQYRFSVNVTQHNEAQVLVDFSLSGKGYDTQSQVLIDLDKAVVLDFDDQQFRFLINKVSG
;
A
#
# COMPACT_ATOMS: atom_id res chain seq x y z
N MET A 1 -58.47 -26.13 -4.77
CA MET A 1 -57.16 -26.47 -5.36
C MET A 1 -56.15 -25.42 -4.90
N TYR A 2 -55.19 -25.81 -4.05
CA TYR A 2 -54.16 -24.92 -3.52
C TYR A 2 -53.13 -24.61 -4.60
N ARG A 3 -52.88 -23.33 -4.89
CA ARG A 3 -51.77 -22.89 -5.75
C ARG A 3 -50.63 -22.47 -4.84
N GLY A 4 -49.64 -23.34 -4.71
CA GLY A 4 -48.45 -23.12 -3.89
C GLY A 4 -47.55 -22.03 -4.50
N ILE A 5 -47.12 -21.11 -3.64
CA ILE A 5 -46.13 -20.07 -3.92
C ILE A 5 -44.74 -20.71 -3.79
N LEU A 6 -43.94 -20.68 -4.85
CA LEU A 6 -42.50 -20.99 -4.78
C LEU A 6 -41.73 -19.68 -4.71
N LEU A 7 -41.39 -19.27 -3.48
CA LEU A 7 -40.39 -18.24 -3.21
C LEU A 7 -39.01 -18.85 -3.43
N ALA A 8 -38.37 -18.53 -4.55
CA ALA A 8 -36.96 -18.80 -4.74
C ALA A 8 -36.16 -17.78 -3.93
N ILE A 9 -35.72 -18.17 -2.73
CA ILE A 9 -34.74 -17.41 -1.95
C ILE A 9 -33.39 -17.66 -2.61
N GLY A 10 -33.02 -16.76 -3.53
CA GLY A 10 -31.67 -16.69 -4.07
C GLY A 10 -30.73 -16.24 -2.95
N LEU A 11 -30.03 -17.20 -2.35
CA LEU A 11 -28.94 -16.94 -1.43
C LEU A 11 -27.77 -16.36 -2.25
N VAL A 12 -27.74 -15.04 -2.41
CA VAL A 12 -26.57 -14.33 -2.92
C VAL A 12 -25.50 -14.49 -1.84
N ALA A 13 -24.56 -15.42 -2.07
CA ALA A 13 -23.36 -15.53 -1.29
C ALA A 13 -22.58 -14.23 -1.49
N SER A 14 -22.65 -13.34 -0.51
CA SER A 14 -21.76 -12.19 -0.40
C SER A 14 -20.34 -12.74 -0.24
N GLY A 15 -19.61 -12.84 -1.36
CA GLY A 15 -18.17 -13.08 -1.33
C GLY A 15 -17.54 -11.94 -0.56
N VAL A 16 -17.17 -12.20 0.69
CA VAL A 16 -16.31 -11.31 1.46
C VAL A 16 -14.96 -11.41 0.78
N SER A 17 -14.66 -10.51 -0.16
CA SER A 17 -13.30 -10.33 -0.60
C SER A 17 -12.57 -9.79 0.62
N LEU A 18 -11.83 -10.65 1.32
CA LEU A 18 -10.85 -10.19 2.30
C LEU A 18 -9.88 -9.34 1.49
N ALA A 19 -9.85 -8.04 1.74
CA ALA A 19 -8.83 -7.19 1.17
C ALA A 19 -7.49 -7.71 1.69
N ASP A 20 -6.55 -7.99 0.78
CA ASP A 20 -5.21 -8.39 1.18
C ASP A 20 -4.56 -7.23 1.97
N ASP A 21 -4.06 -7.54 3.16
CA ASP A 21 -3.24 -6.63 3.95
C ASP A 21 -1.78 -6.75 3.50
N PHE A 22 -1.09 -5.61 3.40
CA PHE A 22 0.31 -5.57 2.97
C PHE A 22 1.20 -4.97 4.05
N GLN A 23 2.30 -5.64 4.36
CA GLN A 23 3.37 -5.06 5.16
C GLN A 23 4.34 -4.35 4.21
N VAL A 24 4.50 -3.04 4.41
CA VAL A 24 5.38 -2.18 3.61
C VAL A 24 6.52 -1.71 4.49
N SER A 25 7.70 -2.29 4.30
CA SER A 25 8.93 -1.81 4.91
C SER A 25 9.60 -0.84 3.95
N SER A 26 9.86 0.38 4.42
CA SER A 26 10.48 1.44 3.62
C SER A 26 11.76 1.94 4.27
N GLN A 27 12.70 2.42 3.47
CA GLN A 27 13.82 3.26 3.89
C GLN A 27 13.85 4.48 2.98
N ILE A 28 13.83 5.68 3.58
CA ILE A 28 13.80 6.94 2.84
C ILE A 28 15.07 7.71 3.17
N THR A 29 15.82 8.07 2.13
CA THR A 29 17.06 8.83 2.22
C THR A 29 16.93 10.10 1.38
N LEU A 30 17.45 11.21 1.88
CA LEU A 30 17.50 12.50 1.20
C LEU A 30 18.92 13.05 1.30
N GLN A 31 19.56 13.38 0.17
CA GLN A 31 20.94 13.88 0.12
C GLN A 31 21.91 12.99 0.92
N ASP A 32 21.77 11.67 0.77
CA ASP A 32 22.50 10.63 1.51
C ASP A 32 22.23 10.58 3.03
N GLU A 33 21.31 11.39 3.57
CA GLU A 33 20.85 11.35 4.96
C GLU A 33 19.60 10.47 5.13
N LEU A 34 19.63 9.54 6.09
CA LEU A 34 18.49 8.69 6.41
C LEU A 34 17.40 9.50 7.12
N LEU A 35 16.24 9.67 6.47
CA LEU A 35 15.06 10.30 7.08
C LEU A 35 14.29 9.35 7.98
N GLY A 36 14.25 8.06 7.63
CA GLY A 36 13.63 7.03 8.47
C GLY A 36 13.40 5.68 7.78
N THR A 37 13.01 4.69 8.59
CA THR A 37 12.74 3.31 8.15
C THR A 37 11.37 2.80 8.60
N PRO A 38 10.25 3.41 8.16
CA PRO A 38 8.94 3.02 8.63
C PRO A 38 8.56 1.62 8.10
N THR A 39 7.87 0.86 8.93
CA THR A 39 7.13 -0.34 8.51
C THR A 39 5.66 -0.10 8.76
N LEU A 40 4.84 -0.13 7.72
CA LEU A 40 3.41 0.12 7.79
C LEU A 40 2.63 -1.13 7.41
N LEU A 41 1.49 -1.34 8.07
CA LEU A 41 0.48 -2.30 7.66
C LEU A 41 -0.57 -1.56 6.86
N VAL A 42 -0.56 -1.72 5.54
CA VAL A 42 -1.47 -1.04 4.63
C VAL A 42 -2.62 -1.97 4.29
N ASN A 43 -3.84 -1.51 4.55
CA ASN A 43 -5.07 -2.13 4.07
C ASN A 43 -5.79 -1.17 3.10
N GLN A 44 -6.66 -1.70 2.24
CA GLN A 44 -7.35 -0.90 1.22
C GLN A 44 -8.27 0.20 1.78
N ALA A 45 -8.49 0.25 3.10
CA ALA A 45 -9.48 1.13 3.72
C ALA A 45 -8.90 2.46 4.24
N GLN A 46 -7.58 2.64 4.33
CA GLN A 46 -7.00 3.90 4.84
C GLN A 46 -5.61 4.22 4.30
N ALA A 47 -5.46 5.43 3.77
CA ALA A 47 -4.16 6.02 3.47
C ALA A 47 -3.54 6.53 4.78
N GLU A 48 -2.59 5.77 5.31
CA GLU A 48 -1.80 6.19 6.47
C GLU A 48 -0.58 7.00 6.04
N TYR A 49 -0.26 8.02 6.83
CA TYR A 49 1.01 8.74 6.72
C TYR A 49 1.79 8.60 8.02
N VAL A 50 3.10 8.70 7.91
CA VAL A 50 4.02 8.79 9.03
C VAL A 50 4.88 10.03 8.91
N MET A 51 5.27 10.56 10.07
CA MET A 51 6.27 11.61 10.14
C MET A 51 7.65 10.97 10.13
N LEU A 52 8.51 11.38 9.21
CA LEU A 52 9.92 11.05 9.17
C LEU A 52 10.72 12.23 9.74
N GLY A 53 11.50 11.96 10.78
CA GLY A 53 11.98 13.02 11.67
C GLY A 53 10.82 13.87 12.19
N GLU A 54 11.01 15.19 12.27
CA GLU A 54 9.98 16.13 12.74
C GLU A 54 9.25 16.87 11.61
N GLN A 55 9.70 16.71 10.36
CA GLN A 55 9.46 17.72 9.32
C GLN A 55 8.99 17.16 7.98
N TYR A 56 9.05 15.85 7.80
CA TYR A 56 8.65 15.18 6.55
C TYR A 56 7.46 14.28 6.79
N ARG A 57 6.46 14.37 5.91
CA ARG A 57 5.31 13.48 5.86
C ARG A 57 5.50 12.50 4.72
N PHE A 58 5.54 11.21 5.06
CA PHE A 58 5.59 10.13 4.10
C PHE A 58 4.27 9.37 4.12
N SER A 59 3.68 9.11 2.96
CA SER A 59 2.50 8.26 2.83
C SER A 59 2.76 7.17 1.79
N VAL A 60 2.18 6.00 2.01
CA VAL A 60 2.20 4.93 1.02
C VAL A 60 0.87 4.18 1.04
N ASN A 61 0.37 3.88 -0.14
CA ASN A 61 -0.79 3.04 -0.36
C ASN A 61 -0.40 1.92 -1.33
N VAL A 62 -1.02 0.75 -1.16
CA VAL A 62 -0.71 -0.45 -1.91
C VAL A 62 -2.01 -1.05 -2.43
N THR A 63 -2.08 -1.21 -3.75
CA THR A 63 -3.21 -1.88 -4.42
C THR A 63 -2.69 -3.11 -5.11
N GLN A 64 -3.35 -4.25 -4.92
CA GLN A 64 -2.97 -5.47 -5.63
C GLN A 64 -3.13 -5.28 -7.15
N HIS A 65 -2.07 -5.57 -7.91
CA HIS A 65 -2.10 -5.54 -9.37
C HIS A 65 -2.30 -6.95 -9.96
N ASN A 66 -1.54 -7.92 -9.48
CA ASN A 66 -1.70 -9.35 -9.80
C ASN A 66 -1.21 -10.22 -8.61
N GLU A 67 -0.98 -11.52 -8.82
CA GLU A 67 -0.54 -12.43 -7.76
C GLU A 67 0.87 -12.13 -7.23
N ALA A 68 1.74 -11.55 -8.07
CA ALA A 68 3.16 -11.34 -7.77
C ALA A 68 3.54 -9.85 -7.65
N GLN A 69 2.63 -8.92 -7.98
CA GLN A 69 2.93 -7.49 -8.06
C GLN A 69 1.83 -6.64 -7.44
N VAL A 70 2.26 -5.50 -6.94
CA VAL A 70 1.40 -4.45 -6.38
C VAL A 70 1.67 -3.12 -7.06
N LEU A 71 0.64 -2.30 -7.16
CA LEU A 71 0.74 -0.89 -7.49
C LEU A 71 0.94 -0.10 -6.21
N VAL A 72 2.02 0.67 -6.14
CA VAL A 72 2.43 1.42 -4.96
C VAL A 72 2.32 2.90 -5.25
N ASP A 73 1.43 3.57 -4.55
CA ASP A 73 1.24 5.01 -4.56
C ASP A 73 1.92 5.60 -3.34
N PHE A 74 2.96 6.40 -3.51
CA PHE A 74 3.66 7.01 -2.38
C PHE A 74 3.89 8.51 -2.57
N SER A 75 4.02 9.20 -1.44
CA SER A 75 4.39 10.61 -1.41
C SER A 75 5.35 10.92 -0.27
N LEU A 76 6.20 11.92 -0.49
CA LEU A 76 7.04 12.55 0.52
C LEU A 76 6.90 14.06 0.38
N SER A 77 6.48 14.73 1.46
CA SER A 77 6.37 16.18 1.49
C SER A 77 7.02 16.74 2.75
N GLY A 78 7.65 17.91 2.66
CA GLY A 78 8.28 18.58 3.79
C GLY A 78 9.51 19.37 3.37
N LYS A 79 9.80 20.48 4.07
CA LYS A 79 11.00 21.31 3.84
C LYS A 79 11.27 21.72 2.38
N GLY A 80 10.22 21.91 1.60
CA GLY A 80 10.32 22.30 0.19
C GLY A 80 10.40 21.13 -0.79
N TYR A 81 10.41 19.88 -0.30
CA TYR A 81 10.22 18.68 -1.10
C TYR A 81 8.73 18.36 -1.23
N ASP A 82 8.35 17.93 -2.43
CA ASP A 82 7.03 17.43 -2.77
C ASP A 82 7.16 16.39 -3.88
N THR A 83 7.26 15.13 -3.49
CA THR A 83 7.38 13.98 -4.39
C THR A 83 6.12 13.16 -4.29
N GLN A 84 5.54 12.82 -5.45
CA GLN A 84 4.43 11.88 -5.55
C GLN A 84 4.69 10.97 -6.74
N SER A 85 4.54 9.66 -6.54
CA SER A 85 4.76 8.68 -7.60
C SER A 85 3.90 7.43 -7.43
N GLN A 86 3.71 6.74 -8.55
CA GLN A 86 2.99 5.48 -8.65
C GLN A 86 3.84 4.48 -9.43
N VAL A 87 4.16 3.32 -8.83
CA VAL A 87 5.08 2.34 -9.42
C VAL A 87 4.57 0.91 -9.18
N LEU A 88 4.74 0.03 -10.17
CA LEU A 88 4.54 -1.41 -10.02
C LEU A 88 5.77 -2.04 -9.36
N ILE A 89 5.57 -2.73 -8.24
CA ILE A 89 6.62 -3.36 -7.45
C ILE A 89 6.30 -4.86 -7.31
N ASP A 90 7.33 -5.68 -7.54
CA ASP A 90 7.29 -7.13 -7.26
C ASP A 90 7.18 -7.37 -5.75
N LEU A 91 6.26 -8.23 -5.35
CA LEU A 91 6.17 -8.72 -3.97
C LEU A 91 7.42 -9.50 -3.58
N ASP A 92 7.73 -9.49 -2.28
CA ASP A 92 8.81 -10.24 -1.64
C ASP A 92 10.23 -9.93 -2.17
N LYS A 93 10.37 -8.84 -2.92
CA LYS A 93 11.65 -8.35 -3.43
C LYS A 93 11.87 -6.90 -3.01
N ALA A 94 13.10 -6.59 -2.63
CA ALA A 94 13.48 -5.20 -2.37
C ALA A 94 13.66 -4.46 -3.69
N VAL A 95 13.15 -3.23 -3.75
CA VAL A 95 13.34 -2.29 -4.87
C VAL A 95 13.89 -0.97 -4.35
N VAL A 96 14.66 -0.28 -5.18
CA VAL A 96 15.17 1.07 -4.94
C VAL A 96 14.68 1.97 -6.06
N LEU A 97 14.11 3.11 -5.69
CA LEU A 97 13.65 4.14 -6.60
C LEU A 97 14.39 5.43 -6.27
N ASP A 98 15.05 5.99 -7.29
CA ASP A 98 15.84 7.22 -7.17
C ASP A 98 15.11 8.38 -7.87
N PHE A 99 14.96 9.49 -7.16
CA PHE A 99 14.33 10.73 -7.63
C PHE A 99 15.22 11.92 -7.24
N ASP A 100 16.07 12.37 -8.16
CA ASP A 100 17.07 13.41 -7.91
C ASP A 100 17.91 13.12 -6.66
N ASP A 101 17.69 13.85 -5.57
CA ASP A 101 18.38 13.70 -4.29
C ASP A 101 17.63 12.82 -3.27
N GLN A 102 16.53 12.20 -3.67
CA GLN A 102 15.69 11.33 -2.85
C GLN A 102 15.83 9.87 -3.28
N GLN A 103 15.99 8.98 -2.31
CA GLN A 103 15.98 7.54 -2.53
C GLN A 103 14.92 6.88 -1.66
N PHE A 104 14.09 6.06 -2.29
CA PHE A 104 13.06 5.25 -1.64
C PHE A 104 13.37 3.79 -1.85
N ARG A 105 13.62 3.05 -0.78
CA ARG A 105 13.73 1.60 -0.81
C ARG A 105 12.46 0.99 -0.24
N PHE A 106 11.88 0.04 -0.95
CA PHE A 106 10.68 -0.68 -0.54
C PHE A 106 10.92 -2.18 -0.48
N LEU A 107 10.30 -2.85 0.49
CA LEU A 107 10.03 -4.28 0.52
C LEU A 107 8.57 -4.46 0.92
N ILE A 108 7.81 -5.18 0.08
CA ILE A 108 6.37 -5.36 0.28
C ILE A 108 6.06 -6.83 0.34
N ASN A 109 5.42 -7.24 1.43
CA ASN A 109 5.00 -8.61 1.68
C ASN A 109 3.49 -8.65 1.89
N LYS A 110 2.84 -9.69 1.37
CA LYS A 110 1.45 -9.99 1.77
C LYS A 110 1.45 -10.43 3.23
N VAL A 111 0.53 -9.89 4.02
CA VAL A 111 0.22 -10.42 5.33
C VAL A 111 -0.82 -11.50 5.12
N SER A 112 -0.44 -12.75 5.33
CA SER A 112 -1.38 -13.87 5.23
C SER A 112 -2.44 -13.72 6.31
N GLY A 113 -3.72 -13.64 5.90
CA GLY A 113 -4.88 -13.76 6.79
C GLY A 113 -5.16 -15.19 7.22
#